data_AF-A0A1V4E1I5-F1
#
_entry.id   AF-A0A1V4E1I5-F1
#
_cell.length_a   1.000
_cell.length_b   1.000
_cell.length_c   1.000
_cell.angle_alpha   90.00
_cell.angle_beta   90.00
_cell.angle_gamma   90.00
#
_symmetry.space_group_name_H-M   'P 1'
#
loop_
_entity.id
_entity.type
_entity.pdbx_description
1 polymer ?
#
loop_
_entity_poly.entity_id
_entity_poly.type
_entity_poly.pdbx_seq_one_letter_code
_entity_poly.pdbx_strand_id
1 'polypeptide(L)'
;MTSIKVPKALRDELNELADRGGRGTTLADVLTQLLEEHKTTRLRQRLAFEELLARAKADPDAVAKADRIAQGAIEHLRRPQAS
;
A
#
# COMPACT_ATOMS: atom_id res chain seq x y z
N MET A 1 17.51 15.29 -22.90
CA MET A 1 16.59 15.99 -21.98
C MET A 1 15.22 15.34 -22.13
N THR A 2 14.77 14.58 -21.14
CA THR A 2 13.44 13.97 -21.12
C THR A 2 12.48 14.93 -20.42
N SER A 3 11.31 15.17 -21.01
CA SER A 3 10.29 16.04 -20.41
C SER A 3 9.00 15.26 -20.23
N ILE A 4 8.34 15.46 -19.10
CA ILE A 4 7.07 14.83 -18.76
C ILE A 4 6.11 15.97 -18.44
N LYS A 5 4.92 15.95 -19.04
CA LYS A 5 3.88 16.91 -18.70
C LYS A 5 3.22 16.48 -17.40
N VAL A 6 3.26 17.37 -16.41
CA VAL A 6 2.70 17.14 -15.09
C VAL A 6 1.82 18.33 -14.72
N PRO A 7 0.62 18.12 -14.13
CA PRO A 7 -0.18 19.21 -13.58
C PRO A 7 0.61 20.05 -12.60
N LYS A 8 0.31 21.36 -12.52
CA LYS A 8 1.04 22.29 -11.65
C LYS A 8 0.99 21.85 -10.18
N ALA A 9 -0.19 21.51 -9.67
CA ALA A 9 -0.36 21.06 -8.29
C ALA A 9 0.56 19.87 -7.95
N LEU A 10 0.61 18.86 -8.82
CA LEU A 10 1.47 17.70 -8.61
C LEU A 10 2.96 18.06 -8.68
N ARG A 11 3.37 18.99 -9.57
CA ARG A 11 4.75 19.47 -9.59
C ARG A 11 5.13 20.18 -8.29
N ASP A 12 4.23 21.01 -7.77
CA ASP A 12 4.45 21.78 -6.55
C ASP A 12 4.62 20.81 -5.35
N GLU A 13 3.77 19.79 -5.23
CA GLU A 13 3.92 18.73 -4.21
C GLU A 13 5.25 17.95 -4.33
N LEU A 14 5.68 17.62 -5.55
CA LEU A 14 6.96 16.92 -5.77
C LEU A 14 8.16 17.81 -5.43
N ASN A 15 8.07 19.12 -5.67
CA ASN A 15 9.10 20.07 -5.28
C ASN A 15 9.17 20.22 -3.75
N GLU A 16 8.03 20.28 -3.06
CA GLU A 16 8.01 20.28 -1.58
C GLU A 16 8.62 19.01 -0.99
N LEU A 17 8.45 17.86 -1.65
CA LEU A 17 9.13 16.61 -1.28
C LEU A 17 10.66 16.71 -1.45
N ALA A 18 11.12 17.30 -2.56
CA ALA A 18 12.54 17.52 -2.80
C ALA A 18 13.14 18.49 -1.77
N ASP A 19 12.44 19.58 -1.46
CA ASP A 19 12.87 20.59 -0.48
C ASP A 19 12.99 19.99 0.93
N ARG A 20 12.09 19.08 1.31
CA ARG A 20 12.15 18.33 2.58
C ARG A 20 13.29 17.32 2.64
N GLY A 21 13.73 16.79 1.49
CA GLY A 21 14.86 15.86 1.39
C GLY A 21 16.21 16.48 1.77
N GLY A 22 16.29 17.81 1.83
CA GLY A 22 17.49 18.56 2.20
C GLY A 22 18.27 19.07 0.99
N ARG A 23 19.37 19.79 1.25
CA ARG A 23 20.21 20.35 0.19
C ARG A 23 20.83 19.22 -0.64
N GLY A 24 20.48 19.17 -1.92
CA GLY A 24 21.06 18.24 -2.90
C GLY A 24 20.10 17.17 -3.40
N THR A 25 18.91 17.03 -2.79
CA THR A 25 17.86 16.15 -3.32
C THR A 25 17.23 16.79 -4.55
N THR A 26 17.33 16.11 -5.69
CA THR A 26 16.72 16.58 -6.94
C THR A 26 15.33 15.97 -7.12
N LEU A 27 14.52 16.59 -7.98
CA LEU A 27 13.23 16.03 -8.40
C LEU A 27 13.37 14.62 -8.99
N ALA A 28 14.49 14.34 -9.66
CA ALA A 28 14.78 13.02 -10.23
C ALA A 28 15.01 11.97 -9.12
N ASP A 29 15.66 12.35 -8.02
CA ASP A 29 15.88 11.47 -6.88
C ASP A 29 14.55 11.13 -6.20
N VAL A 30 13.69 12.14 -5.99
CA VAL A 30 12.34 11.95 -5.44
C VAL A 30 11.52 11.01 -6.31
N LEU A 31 11.50 11.23 -7.63
CA LEU A 31 10.76 10.36 -8.55
C LEU A 31 11.29 8.93 -8.57
N THR A 32 12.61 8.76 -8.47
CA THR A 32 13.25 7.43 -8.40
C THR A 32 12.86 6.73 -7.11
N GLN A 33 12.91 7.42 -5.97
CA GLN A 33 12.50 6.88 -4.68
C GLN A 33 11.03 6.46 -4.69
N LEU A 34 10.13 7.32 -5.15
CA LEU A 34 8.70 7.01 -5.25
C LEU A 34 8.43 5.81 -6.15
N LEU A 35 9.17 5.67 -7.24
CA LEU A 35 9.06 4.52 -8.13
C LEU A 35 9.51 3.23 -7.45
N GLU A 36 10.62 3.24 -6.72
CA GLU A 36 11.12 2.07 -5.98
C GLU A 36 10.20 1.69 -4.81
N GLU A 37 9.65 2.68 -4.10
CA GLU A 37 8.63 2.45 -3.06
C GLU A 37 7.37 1.81 -3.65
N HIS A 38 6.92 2.29 -4.82
CA HIS A 38 5.77 1.71 -5.51
C HIS A 38 6.04 0.25 -5.91
N LYS A 39 7.19 -0.03 -6.54
CA LYS A 39 7.58 -1.39 -6.93
C LYS A 39 7.65 -2.32 -5.72
N THR A 40 8.30 -1.87 -4.65
CA THR A 40 8.45 -2.63 -3.40
C THR A 40 7.09 -2.92 -2.77
N THR A 41 6.20 -1.93 -2.73
CA THR A 41 4.85 -2.09 -2.20
C THR A 41 4.04 -3.08 -3.03
N ARG A 42 4.07 -2.97 -4.36
CA ARG A 42 3.40 -3.91 -5.27
C ARG A 42 3.93 -5.33 -5.11
N LEU A 43 5.25 -5.49 -4.97
CA LEU A 43 5.86 -6.79 -4.74
C LEU A 43 5.39 -7.40 -3.41
N ARG A 44 5.42 -6.63 -2.32
CA ARG A 44 4.92 -7.10 -1.01
C ARG A 44 3.44 -7.49 -1.06
N GLN A 45 2.60 -6.67 -1.70
CA GLN A 45 1.18 -6.98 -1.88
C GLN A 45 0.98 -8.28 -2.67
N ARG A 46 1.75 -8.47 -3.73
CA ARG A 46 1.71 -9.69 -4.54
C ARG A 46 2.12 -10.91 -3.73
N LEU A 47 3.23 -10.85 -3.01
CA LEU A 47 3.71 -11.96 -2.18
C LEU A 47 2.71 -12.32 -1.07
N ALA A 48 2.16 -11.31 -0.39
CA ALA A 48 1.13 -11.52 0.63
C ALA A 48 -0.13 -12.18 0.04
N PHE A 49 -0.55 -11.76 -1.15
CA PHE A 49 -1.67 -12.38 -1.86
C PHE A 49 -1.37 -13.83 -2.26
N GLU A 50 -0.19 -14.09 -2.81
CA GLU A 50 0.24 -15.44 -3.19
C GLU A 50 0.31 -16.38 -1.97
N GLU A 51 0.79 -15.88 -0.83
CA GLU A 51 0.81 -16.64 0.42
C GLU A 51 -0.60 -16.96 0.94
N LEU A 52 -1.51 -15.98 0.94
CA LEU A 52 -2.91 -16.20 1.31
C LEU A 52 -3.58 -17.22 0.38
N LEU A 53 -3.34 -17.12 -0.93
CA LEU A 53 -3.87 -18.05 -1.91
C LEU A 53 -3.31 -19.46 -1.71
N ALA A 54 -2.03 -19.59 -1.40
CA ALA A 54 -1.41 -20.88 -1.11
C ALA A 54 -2.01 -21.52 0.15
N ARG A 55 -2.22 -20.74 1.22
CA ARG A 55 -2.89 -21.20 2.44
C ARG A 55 -4.33 -21.64 2.17
N ALA A 56 -5.10 -20.86 1.42
CA ALA A 56 -6.47 -21.19 1.03
C ALA A 56 -6.56 -22.46 0.15
N LYS A 57 -5.56 -22.70 -0.71
CA LYS A 57 -5.49 -23.95 -1.49
C LYS A 57 -5.06 -25.15 -0.65
N ALA A 58 -4.19 -24.96 0.33
CA ALA A 58 -3.68 -26.04 1.18
C ALA A 58 -4.72 -26.53 2.19
N ASP A 59 -5.57 -25.64 2.71
CA ASP A 59 -6.64 -25.99 3.64
C ASP A 59 -7.85 -25.05 3.50
N PRO A 60 -8.72 -25.30 2.50
CA PRO A 60 -9.88 -24.46 2.24
C PRO A 60 -10.90 -24.46 3.40
N ASP A 61 -10.98 -25.56 4.16
CA ASP A 61 -11.90 -25.68 5.29
C ASP A 61 -11.43 -24.86 6.51
N ALA A 62 -10.12 -24.83 6.78
CA ALA A 62 -9.55 -23.98 7.83
C ALA A 62 -9.67 -22.49 7.51
N VAL A 63 -9.48 -22.08 6.25
CA VAL A 63 -9.67 -20.68 5.83
C VAL A 63 -11.15 -20.28 5.96
N ALA A 64 -12.09 -21.11 5.51
CA ALA A 64 -13.52 -20.84 5.66
C ALA A 64 -13.97 -20.77 7.14
N LYS A 65 -13.29 -21.49 8.04
CA LYS A 65 -13.52 -21.38 9.48
C LYS A 65 -12.94 -20.08 10.06
N ALA A 66 -11.73 -19.70 9.65
CA ALA A 66 -11.10 -18.45 10.08
C ALA A 66 -11.91 -17.22 9.62
N ASP A 67 -12.42 -17.22 8.38
CA ASP A 67 -13.27 -16.15 7.85
C ASP A 67 -14.56 -15.99 8.64
N ARG A 68 -15.22 -17.10 9.01
CA ARG A 68 -16.43 -17.07 9.85
C ARG A 68 -16.16 -16.46 11.24
N ILE A 69 -15.02 -16.80 11.85
CA ILE A 69 -14.62 -16.25 13.15
C ILE A 69 -14.30 -14.75 13.03
N ALA A 70 -13.58 -14.36 11.97
CA ALA A 70 -13.22 -12.96 11.71
C ALA A 70 -14.47 -12.10 11.47
N GLN A 71 -15.44 -12.59 10.70
CA GLN A 71 -16.71 -11.89 10.48
C GLN A 71 -17.49 -11.68 11.79
N GLY A 72 -17.60 -12.71 12.64
CA GLY A 72 -18.25 -12.58 13.95
C GLY A 72 -17.55 -11.56 14.87
N ALA A 73 -16.22 -11.52 14.85
CA ALA A 73 -15.45 -10.51 15.61
C ALA A 73 -15.67 -9.09 15.06
N ILE A 74 -15.69 -8.91 13.74
CA ILE A 74 -15.96 -7.63 13.09
C ILE A 74 -17.37 -7.14 13.42
N GLU A 75 -18.38 -8.03 13.39
CA GLU A 75 -19.75 -7.69 13.77
C GLU A 75 -19.86 -7.30 15.24
N HIS A 76 -19.15 -8.00 16.13
CA HIS A 76 -19.12 -7.65 17.55
C HIS A 76 -18.49 -6.27 17.78
N LEU A 77 -17.42 -5.92 17.05
CA LEU A 77 -16.76 -4.62 17.14
C LEU A 77 -17.56 -3.50 16.46
N ARG A 78 -18.39 -3.82 15.45
CA ARG A 78 -19.26 -2.87 14.75
C ARG A 78 -20.59 -2.62 15.44
N ARG A 79 -21.01 -3.48 16.36
CA ARG A 79 -22.10 -3.12 17.27
C ARG A 79 -21.64 -1.87 18.03
N PRO A 80 -22.35 -0.74 17.92
CA PRO A 80 -22.05 0.39 18.77
C PRO A 80 -22.09 -0.10 20.21
N GLN A 81 -21.16 0.35 21.04
CA GLN A 81 -21.27 0.23 22.49
C GLN A 81 -22.55 0.95 22.91
N ALA A 82 -23.68 0.28 22.77
CA ALA A 82 -24.98 0.71 23.23
C ALA A 82 -25.07 0.28 24.70
N SER A 83 -24.36 1.00 25.54
CA SER A 83 -24.52 1.03 27.00
C SER A 83 -23.95 2.36 27.49
#